data_AF-A0AAX2H8Z8-F1
#
_entry.id   AF-A0AAX2H8Z8-F1
#
_cell.length_a   1.000
_cell.length_b   1.000
_cell.length_c   1.000
_cell.angle_alpha   90.00
_cell.angle_beta   90.00
_cell.angle_gamma   90.00
#
_symmetry.space_group_name_H-M   'P 1'
#
loop_
_entity.id
_entity.type
_entity.pdbx_description
1 polymer ?
#
loop_
_entity_poly.entity_id
_entity_poly.type
_entity_poly.pdbx_seq_one_letter_code
_entity_poly.pdbx_strand_id
1 'polypeptide(L)'
;MNFQNLPGQLIVLLIGWAFTLYLQYNANRRAEALKRKDKIIDRLDNLSSWVEDEVEKKNFDASRAEEAYTGLMLELELRVNQFNGHVRASIVDIERVGELRGLDFFVASGRDELSYKARALASQIVEEIELGCDDLYFNRSVLGRINNFLYELSGVAFGLLSILIFSLLVWAFSNLSLG
;
A
#
# COMPACT_ATOMS: atom_id res chain seq x y z
N MET A 1 44.78 -12.50 -15.53
CA MET A 1 43.30 -12.42 -15.45
C MET A 1 42.78 -12.27 -16.88
N ASN A 2 41.86 -13.14 -17.29
CA ASN A 2 41.46 -13.26 -18.70
C ASN A 2 40.38 -12.21 -19.02
N PHE A 3 40.81 -11.04 -19.54
CA PHE A 3 39.94 -9.91 -19.88
C PHE A 3 38.90 -10.22 -20.98
N GLN A 4 39.03 -11.36 -21.67
CA GLN A 4 38.08 -11.80 -22.69
C GLN A 4 36.67 -12.10 -22.15
N ASN A 5 36.54 -12.48 -20.88
CA ASN A 5 35.24 -12.82 -20.26
C ASN A 5 34.63 -11.65 -19.47
N LEU A 6 35.32 -10.52 -19.40
CA LEU A 6 34.92 -9.35 -18.61
C LEU A 6 33.55 -8.78 -19.03
N PRO A 7 33.20 -8.69 -20.34
CA PRO A 7 31.88 -8.23 -20.76
C PRO A 7 30.75 -9.16 -20.28
N GLY A 8 30.96 -10.48 -20.38
CA GLY A 8 29.98 -11.47 -19.92
C GLY A 8 29.77 -11.43 -18.41
N GLN A 9 30.86 -11.26 -17.64
CA GLN A 9 30.79 -11.11 -16.18
C GLN A 9 30.05 -9.84 -15.76
N LEU A 10 30.26 -8.72 -16.46
CA LEU A 10 29.53 -7.47 -16.18
C LEU A 10 28.04 -7.59 -16.48
N ILE A 11 27.66 -8.27 -17.58
CA ILE A 11 26.25 -8.49 -17.93
C ILE A 11 25.56 -9.34 -16.85
N VAL A 12 26.17 -10.45 -16.43
CA VAL A 12 25.63 -11.31 -15.37
C VAL A 12 25.50 -10.53 -14.05
N LEU A 13 26.50 -9.72 -13.71
CA LEU A 13 26.48 -8.87 -12.52
C LEU A 13 25.33 -7.86 -12.57
N LEU A 14 25.14 -7.16 -13.70
CA LEU A 14 24.07 -6.18 -13.88
C LEU A 14 22.69 -6.82 -13.82
N ILE A 15 22.49 -7.99 -14.43
CA ILE A 15 21.24 -8.75 -14.34
C ILE A 15 20.97 -9.16 -12.89
N GLY A 16 22.00 -9.65 -12.18
CA GLY A 16 21.90 -10.00 -10.77
C GLY A 16 21.47 -8.82 -9.91
N TRP A 17 22.08 -7.65 -10.10
CA TRP A 17 21.71 -6.43 -9.37
C TRP A 17 20.32 -5.90 -9.73
N ALA A 18 19.93 -5.96 -11.00
CA ALA A 18 18.59 -5.57 -11.41
C ALA A 18 17.53 -6.47 -10.74
N PHE A 19 17.81 -7.77 -10.66
CA PHE A 19 16.92 -8.72 -9.98
C PHE A 19 16.83 -8.46 -8.47
N THR A 20 17.95 -8.20 -7.78
CA THR A 20 17.92 -7.89 -6.35
C THR A 20 17.21 -6.56 -6.06
N LEU A 21 17.46 -5.54 -6.86
CA LEU A 21 16.75 -4.25 -6.76
C LEU A 21 15.24 -4.41 -6.97
N TYR A 22 14.84 -5.23 -7.93
CA TYR A 22 13.42 -5.54 -8.16
C TYR A 22 12.77 -6.21 -6.94
N LEU A 23 13.39 -7.26 -6.42
CA LEU A 23 12.88 -7.95 -5.23
C LEU A 23 12.77 -7.01 -4.04
N GLN A 24 13.78 -6.17 -3.84
CA GLN A 24 13.81 -5.20 -2.75
C GLN A 24 12.77 -4.09 -2.93
N TYR A 25 12.57 -3.59 -4.15
CA TYR A 25 11.52 -2.61 -4.45
C TYR A 25 10.12 -3.17 -4.14
N ASN A 26 9.81 -4.37 -4.62
CA ASN A 26 8.50 -4.98 -4.37
C ASN A 26 8.29 -5.32 -2.88
N ALA A 27 9.34 -5.80 -2.20
CA ALA A 27 9.30 -6.05 -0.77
C ALA A 27 9.06 -4.75 0.03
N ASN A 28 9.75 -3.66 -0.31
CA ASN A 28 9.57 -2.36 0.33
C ASN A 28 8.18 -1.79 0.09
N ARG A 29 7.67 -1.83 -1.15
CA ARG A 29 6.33 -1.34 -1.47
C ARG A 29 5.26 -2.10 -0.70
N ARG A 30 5.40 -3.43 -0.58
CA ARG A 30 4.51 -4.27 0.23
C ARG A 30 4.61 -3.94 1.72
N ALA A 31 5.82 -3.80 2.25
CA ALA A 31 6.02 -3.46 3.66
C ALA A 31 5.44 -2.08 4.00
N GLU A 32 5.58 -1.11 3.11
CA GLU A 32 5.00 0.22 3.28
C GLU A 32 3.47 0.19 3.27
N ALA A 33 2.87 -0.58 2.35
CA ALA A 33 1.43 -0.76 2.31
C ALA A 33 0.89 -1.44 3.58
N LEU A 34 1.55 -2.51 4.06
CA LEU A 34 1.17 -3.15 5.33
C LEU A 34 1.29 -2.20 6.51
N LYS A 35 2.35 -1.37 6.58
CA LYS A 35 2.48 -0.35 7.63
C LYS A 35 1.37 0.70 7.58
N ARG A 36 0.88 1.05 6.38
CA ARG A 36 -0.26 1.98 6.22
C ARG A 36 -1.57 1.30 6.62
N LYS A 37 -1.75 0.02 6.28
CA LYS A 37 -2.87 -0.82 6.73
C LYS A 37 -2.96 -0.83 8.26
N ASP A 38 -1.87 -1.18 8.93
CA ASP A 38 -1.83 -1.27 10.40
C ASP A 38 -2.19 0.07 11.05
N LYS A 39 -1.70 1.19 10.52
CA LYS A 39 -2.08 2.53 10.99
C LYS A 39 -3.55 2.88 10.81
N ILE A 40 -4.24 2.32 9.82
CA ILE A 40 -5.68 2.52 9.62
C ILE A 40 -6.45 1.68 10.63
N ILE A 41 -6.05 0.43 10.81
CA ILE A 41 -6.62 -0.48 11.83
C ILE A 41 -6.48 0.14 13.22
N ASP A 42 -5.28 0.59 13.58
CA ASP A 42 -5.02 1.28 14.85
C ASP A 42 -5.96 2.49 15.03
N ARG A 43 -6.25 3.24 13.96
CA ARG A 43 -7.15 4.40 14.03
C ARG A 43 -8.62 4.00 14.18
N LEU A 44 -9.06 2.93 13.53
CA LEU A 44 -10.41 2.36 13.69
C LEU A 44 -10.64 1.88 15.12
N ASP A 45 -9.66 1.16 15.69
CA ASP A 45 -9.74 0.70 17.08
C ASP A 45 -9.78 1.89 18.05
N ASN A 46 -8.87 2.86 17.88
CA ASN A 46 -8.87 4.08 18.68
C ASN A 46 -10.17 4.90 18.55
N LEU A 47 -10.81 4.90 17.38
CA LEU A 47 -12.10 5.57 17.17
C LEU A 47 -13.19 4.93 18.01
N SER A 48 -13.26 3.59 18.03
CA SER A 48 -14.23 2.87 18.85
C SER A 48 -14.02 3.10 20.35
N SER A 49 -12.77 3.07 20.82
CA SER A 49 -12.43 3.40 22.21
C SER A 49 -12.72 4.86 22.56
N TRP A 50 -12.50 5.78 21.62
CA TRP A 50 -12.86 7.19 21.83
C TRP A 50 -14.37 7.38 22.01
N VAL A 51 -15.20 6.66 21.25
CA VAL A 51 -16.67 6.70 21.43
C VAL A 51 -17.05 6.17 22.81
N GLU A 52 -16.47 5.05 23.24
CA GLU A 52 -16.66 4.50 24.60
C GLU A 52 -16.32 5.55 25.68
N ASP A 53 -15.12 6.15 25.59
CA ASP A 53 -14.64 7.16 26.54
C ASP A 53 -15.48 8.45 26.55
N GLU A 54 -15.94 8.91 25.38
CA GLU A 54 -16.72 10.16 25.26
C GLU A 54 -18.12 9.99 25.87
N VAL A 55 -18.73 8.84 25.65
CA VAL A 55 -20.09 8.51 26.12
C VAL A 55 -20.15 8.30 27.65
N GLU A 56 -19.06 7.84 28.26
CA GLU A 56 -18.92 7.68 29.72
C GLU A 56 -18.75 9.01 30.47
N LYS A 57 -18.42 10.12 29.77
CA LYS A 57 -18.21 11.41 30.43
C LYS A 57 -19.49 11.94 31.08
N LYS A 58 -19.34 12.45 32.31
CA LYS A 58 -20.44 13.07 33.07
C LYS A 58 -21.01 14.34 32.41
N ASN A 59 -20.21 15.05 31.62
CA ASN A 59 -20.59 16.25 30.87
C ASN A 59 -20.70 15.96 29.36
N PHE A 60 -21.36 14.86 29.00
CA PHE A 60 -21.56 14.51 27.61
C PHE A 60 -22.44 15.56 26.90
N ASP A 61 -21.89 16.14 25.83
CA ASP A 61 -22.59 17.03 24.91
C ASP A 61 -22.59 16.37 23.53
N ALA A 62 -23.75 15.89 23.11
CA ALA A 62 -23.95 15.17 21.86
C ALA A 62 -23.49 15.99 20.64
N SER A 63 -23.72 17.31 20.65
CA SER A 63 -23.36 18.18 19.52
C SER A 63 -21.83 18.30 19.38
N ARG A 64 -21.11 18.41 20.50
CA ARG A 64 -19.64 18.45 20.50
C ARG A 64 -19.03 17.10 20.17
N ALA A 65 -19.64 16.01 20.66
CA ALA A 65 -19.21 14.66 20.35
C ALA A 65 -19.35 14.36 18.86
N GLU A 66 -20.47 14.72 18.23
CA GLU A 66 -20.69 14.54 16.80
C GLU A 66 -19.71 15.36 15.95
N GLU A 67 -19.42 16.61 16.32
CA GLU A 67 -18.44 17.46 15.63
C GLU A 67 -17.03 16.85 15.69
N ALA A 68 -16.60 16.43 16.90
CA ALA A 68 -15.31 15.78 17.09
C ALA A 68 -15.22 14.45 16.34
N TYR A 69 -16.29 13.64 16.40
CA TYR A 69 -16.38 12.35 15.73
C TYR A 69 -16.29 12.51 14.20
N THR A 70 -17.00 13.49 13.64
CA THR A 70 -16.96 13.81 12.21
C THR A 70 -15.55 14.19 11.77
N GLY A 71 -14.80 14.93 12.59
CA GLY A 71 -13.40 15.25 12.34
C GLY A 71 -12.50 14.02 12.29
N LEU A 72 -12.65 13.10 13.25
CA LEU A 72 -11.90 11.84 13.29
C LEU A 72 -12.25 10.94 12.10
N MET A 73 -13.52 10.88 11.71
CA MET A 73 -14.00 10.14 10.55
C MET A 73 -13.42 10.68 9.24
N LEU A 74 -13.37 12.00 9.07
CA LEU A 74 -12.78 12.60 7.88
C LEU A 74 -11.27 12.33 7.77
N GLU A 75 -10.55 12.31 8.90
CA GLU A 75 -9.14 11.88 8.92
C GLU A 75 -9.00 10.43 8.46
N LEU A 76 -9.90 9.54 8.92
CA LEU A 76 -9.91 8.13 8.54
C LEU A 76 -10.19 7.94 7.04
N GLU A 77 -11.23 8.59 6.51
CA GLU A 77 -11.58 8.56 5.09
C GLU A 77 -10.42 9.03 4.19
N LEU A 78 -9.72 10.09 4.60
CA LEU A 78 -8.55 10.58 3.87
C LEU A 78 -7.42 9.54 3.85
N ARG A 79 -7.16 8.89 4.97
CA ARG A 79 -6.12 7.84 5.06
C ARG A 79 -6.47 6.61 4.23
N VAL A 80 -7.74 6.18 4.26
CA VAL A 80 -8.24 5.08 3.43
C VAL A 80 -8.09 5.41 1.94
N ASN A 81 -8.45 6.63 1.53
CA ASN A 81 -8.23 7.12 0.17
C ASN A 81 -6.76 7.10 -0.24
N GLN A 82 -5.87 7.57 0.64
CA GLN A 82 -4.42 7.54 0.38
C GLN A 82 -3.87 6.11 0.30
N PHE A 83 -4.42 5.18 1.08
CA PHE A 83 -4.05 3.76 1.05
C PHE A 83 -4.50 3.11 -0.27
N ASN A 84 -5.77 3.25 -0.64
CA ASN A 84 -6.30 2.77 -1.92
C ASN A 84 -5.51 3.35 -3.11
N GLY A 85 -5.17 4.65 -3.06
CA GLY A 85 -4.32 5.29 -4.06
C GLY A 85 -2.89 4.76 -4.12
N HIS A 86 -2.28 4.46 -2.96
CA HIS A 86 -0.94 3.88 -2.88
C HIS A 86 -0.88 2.46 -3.46
N VAL A 87 -1.88 1.65 -3.14
CA VAL A 87 -1.97 0.26 -3.62
C VAL A 87 -2.54 0.18 -5.05
N ARG A 88 -3.13 1.28 -5.56
CA ARG A 88 -3.81 1.39 -6.86
C ARG A 88 -4.94 0.38 -7.03
N ALA A 89 -5.61 0.08 -5.93
CA ALA A 89 -6.75 -0.82 -5.86
C ALA A 89 -7.71 -0.32 -4.78
N SER A 90 -9.01 -0.46 -5.01
CA SER A 90 -10.05 -0.23 -4.01
C SER A 90 -10.11 -1.43 -3.06
N ILE A 91 -9.15 -1.52 -2.14
CA ILE A 91 -9.14 -2.58 -1.13
C ILE A 91 -10.25 -2.34 -0.11
N VAL A 92 -10.44 -1.07 0.25
CA VAL A 92 -11.43 -0.65 1.25
C VAL A 92 -12.51 0.14 0.55
N ASP A 93 -13.76 -0.25 0.73
CA ASP A 93 -14.88 0.56 0.27
C ASP A 93 -15.03 1.79 1.18
N ILE A 94 -15.04 2.97 0.57
CA ILE A 94 -15.24 4.24 1.29
C ILE A 94 -16.68 4.33 1.79
N GLU A 95 -17.63 3.72 1.08
CA GLU A 95 -19.04 3.71 1.49
C GLU A 95 -19.24 2.97 2.82
N ARG A 96 -18.52 1.85 3.00
CA ARG A 96 -18.46 1.09 4.27
C ARG A 96 -17.89 1.92 5.41
N VAL A 97 -16.82 2.67 5.17
CA VAL A 97 -16.30 3.62 6.17
C VAL A 97 -17.32 4.73 6.46
N GLY A 98 -18.12 5.11 5.46
CA GLY A 98 -19.23 6.04 5.62
C GLY A 98 -20.35 5.55 6.55
N GLU A 99 -20.53 4.24 6.74
CA GLU A 99 -21.51 3.69 7.69
C GLU A 99 -21.23 4.11 9.13
N LEU A 100 -19.96 4.33 9.49
CA LEU A 100 -19.57 4.88 10.80
C LEU A 100 -20.12 6.30 11.01
N ARG A 101 -20.32 7.09 9.95
CA ARG A 101 -20.98 8.42 10.04
C ARG A 101 -22.45 8.31 10.48
N GLY A 102 -23.07 7.16 10.30
CA GLY A 102 -24.46 6.92 10.70
C GLY A 102 -24.69 6.74 12.21
N LEU A 103 -23.65 6.87 13.03
CA LEU A 103 -23.77 6.82 14.49
C LEU A 103 -24.46 8.08 15.03
N ASP A 104 -25.63 7.90 15.64
CA ASP A 104 -26.42 8.99 16.22
C ASP A 104 -26.11 9.20 17.70
N PHE A 105 -25.43 10.31 18.02
CA PHE A 105 -25.06 10.71 19.37
C PHE A 105 -26.22 11.35 20.16
N PHE A 106 -27.35 11.67 19.52
CA PHE A 106 -28.51 12.31 20.16
C PHE A 106 -29.50 11.31 20.77
N VAL A 107 -29.35 10.01 20.50
CA VAL A 107 -30.20 8.97 21.07
C VAL A 107 -29.87 8.78 22.56
N ALA A 108 -30.62 9.48 23.42
CA ALA A 108 -30.41 9.55 24.86
C ALA A 108 -30.51 8.20 25.61
N SER A 109 -31.08 7.17 25.01
CA SER A 109 -31.39 5.88 25.64
C SER A 109 -30.39 4.75 25.36
N GLY A 110 -29.35 4.97 24.53
CA GLY A 110 -28.54 3.89 23.96
C GLY A 110 -27.04 4.11 24.03
N ARG A 111 -26.51 4.70 25.11
CA ARG A 111 -25.07 4.96 25.27
C ARG A 111 -24.20 3.71 25.07
N ASP A 112 -24.56 2.61 25.73
CA ASP A 112 -23.88 1.33 25.59
C ASP A 112 -24.11 0.72 24.19
N GLU A 113 -25.30 0.94 23.61
CA GLU A 113 -25.65 0.47 22.26
C GLU A 113 -24.83 1.21 21.18
N LEU A 114 -24.55 2.50 21.39
CA LEU A 114 -23.74 3.33 20.49
C LEU A 114 -22.29 2.83 20.47
N SER A 115 -21.70 2.62 21.65
CA SER A 115 -20.36 2.06 21.79
C SER A 115 -20.26 0.67 21.16
N TYR A 116 -21.26 -0.19 21.40
CA TYR A 116 -21.31 -1.52 20.79
C TYR A 116 -21.41 -1.46 19.27
N LYS A 117 -22.27 -0.58 18.72
CA LYS A 117 -22.39 -0.37 17.27
C LYS A 117 -21.09 0.14 16.65
N ALA A 118 -20.45 1.13 17.29
CA ALA A 118 -19.18 1.68 16.82
C ALA A 118 -18.09 0.59 16.73
N ARG A 119 -17.99 -0.25 17.78
CA ARG A 119 -17.04 -1.35 17.84
C ARG A 119 -17.34 -2.45 16.83
N ALA A 120 -18.61 -2.81 16.65
CA ALA A 120 -19.03 -3.80 15.67
C ALA A 120 -18.71 -3.35 14.23
N LEU A 121 -19.02 -2.09 13.89
CA LEU A 121 -18.71 -1.52 12.57
C LEU A 121 -17.20 -1.42 12.34
N ALA A 122 -16.44 -0.94 13.34
CA ALA A 122 -14.98 -0.87 13.25
C ALA A 122 -14.37 -2.26 13.01
N SER A 123 -14.83 -3.28 13.73
CA SER A 123 -14.37 -4.66 13.57
C SER A 123 -14.66 -5.22 12.17
N GLN A 124 -15.84 -4.94 11.60
CA GLN A 124 -16.19 -5.39 10.25
C GLN A 124 -15.31 -4.72 9.19
N ILE A 125 -15.05 -3.42 9.33
CA ILE A 125 -14.17 -2.67 8.42
C ILE A 125 -12.73 -3.20 8.52
N VAL A 126 -12.24 -3.50 9.73
CA VAL A 126 -10.92 -4.12 9.92
C VAL A 126 -10.84 -5.47 9.21
N GLU A 127 -11.84 -6.33 9.38
CA GLU A 127 -11.88 -7.64 8.71
C GLU A 127 -11.85 -7.51 7.18
N GLU A 128 -12.62 -6.56 6.62
CA GLU A 128 -12.62 -6.28 5.18
C GLU A 128 -11.25 -5.80 4.68
N ILE A 129 -10.60 -4.89 5.42
CA ILE A 129 -9.25 -4.42 5.13
C ILE A 129 -8.27 -5.59 5.10
N GLU A 130 -8.35 -6.51 6.07
CA GLU A 130 -7.46 -7.66 6.15
C GLU A 130 -7.68 -8.64 5.00
N LEU A 131 -8.93 -9.02 4.73
CA LEU A 131 -9.28 -9.91 3.62
C LEU A 131 -8.87 -9.32 2.26
N GLY A 132 -9.11 -8.03 2.04
CA GLY A 132 -8.73 -7.36 0.80
C GLY A 132 -7.20 -7.24 0.62
N CYS A 133 -6.46 -7.02 1.72
CA CYS A 133 -5.00 -7.04 1.67
C CYS A 133 -4.46 -8.45 1.39
N ASP A 134 -5.05 -9.47 2.01
CA ASP A 134 -4.65 -10.85 1.82
C ASP A 134 -4.89 -11.31 0.38
N ASP A 135 -6.03 -10.95 -0.20
CA ASP A 135 -6.33 -11.23 -1.61
C ASP A 135 -5.32 -10.56 -2.54
N LEU A 136 -5.01 -9.29 -2.29
CA LEU A 136 -4.11 -8.52 -3.14
C LEU A 136 -2.66 -9.00 -3.10
N TYR A 137 -2.15 -9.36 -1.91
CA TYR A 137 -0.74 -9.71 -1.73
C TYR A 137 -0.44 -11.21 -1.79
N PHE A 138 -1.36 -12.06 -1.35
CA PHE A 138 -1.10 -13.49 -1.19
C PHE A 138 -1.88 -14.36 -2.18
N ASN A 139 -3.08 -13.95 -2.59
CA ASN A 139 -3.97 -14.79 -3.41
C ASN A 139 -3.76 -14.64 -4.92
N ARG A 140 -2.91 -13.69 -5.36
CA ARG A 140 -2.53 -13.58 -6.78
C ARG A 140 -1.70 -14.78 -7.24
N SER A 141 -2.30 -15.57 -8.13
CA SER A 141 -1.67 -16.65 -8.91
C SER A 141 -0.26 -16.28 -9.41
N VAL A 142 0.65 -17.25 -9.34
CA VAL A 142 2.06 -17.15 -9.78
C VAL A 142 2.17 -16.57 -11.20
N LEU A 143 1.21 -16.87 -12.09
CA LEU A 143 1.15 -16.32 -13.46
C LEU A 143 0.96 -14.81 -13.52
N GLY A 144 0.12 -14.23 -12.65
CA GLY A 144 -0.07 -12.78 -12.59
C GLY A 144 1.16 -12.04 -12.04
N ARG A 145 1.94 -12.72 -11.19
CA ARG A 145 3.21 -12.21 -10.65
C ARG A 145 4.29 -12.17 -11.74
N ILE A 146 4.32 -13.17 -12.64
CA ILE A 146 5.25 -13.24 -13.76
C ILE A 146 4.93 -12.17 -14.83
N ASN A 147 3.66 -11.90 -15.12
CA ASN A 147 3.31 -10.92 -16.15
C ASN A 147 3.74 -9.47 -15.76
N ASN A 148 3.55 -9.09 -14.50
CA ASN A 148 4.04 -7.80 -14.00
C ASN A 148 5.58 -7.75 -13.92
N PHE A 149 6.21 -8.88 -13.62
CA PHE A 149 7.67 -9.01 -13.68
C PHE A 149 8.20 -8.74 -15.09
N LEU A 150 7.58 -9.30 -16.14
CA LEU A 150 8.00 -9.09 -17.54
C LEU A 150 7.90 -7.62 -17.98
N TYR A 151 6.86 -6.90 -17.56
CA TYR A 151 6.72 -5.49 -17.88
C TYR A 151 7.80 -4.63 -17.20
N GLU A 152 8.12 -4.90 -15.94
CA GLU A 152 9.20 -4.19 -15.22
C GLU A 152 10.59 -4.60 -15.74
N LEU A 153 10.75 -5.85 -16.20
CA LEU A 153 12.00 -6.35 -16.81
C LEU A 153 12.25 -5.77 -18.21
N SER A 154 11.21 -5.25 -18.88
CA SER A 154 11.37 -4.58 -20.18
C SER A 154 12.26 -3.34 -20.10
N GLY A 155 12.25 -2.60 -18.98
CA GLY A 155 13.16 -1.49 -18.72
C GLY A 155 14.61 -1.94 -18.54
N VAL A 156 14.83 -3.07 -17.86
CA VAL A 156 16.17 -3.67 -17.69
C VAL A 156 16.70 -4.19 -19.03
N ALA A 157 15.84 -4.85 -19.81
CA ALA A 157 16.17 -5.30 -21.16
C ALA A 157 16.56 -4.13 -22.05
N PHE A 158 15.82 -3.01 -22.00
CA PHE A 158 16.14 -1.80 -22.74
C PHE A 158 17.48 -1.17 -22.32
N GLY A 159 17.76 -1.16 -21.01
CA GLY A 159 19.06 -0.71 -20.47
C GLY A 159 20.22 -1.56 -20.95
N LEU A 160 20.08 -2.89 -20.92
CA LEU A 160 21.09 -3.81 -21.45
C LEU A 160 21.31 -3.62 -22.95
N LEU A 161 20.22 -3.47 -23.72
CA LEU A 161 20.28 -3.22 -25.16
C LEU A 161 21.03 -1.91 -25.47
N SER A 162 20.79 -0.87 -24.67
CA SER A 162 21.47 0.42 -24.81
C SER A 162 22.97 0.32 -24.52
N ILE A 163 23.38 -0.44 -23.50
CA ILE A 163 24.80 -0.69 -23.19
C ILE A 163 25.47 -1.50 -24.31
N LEU A 164 24.76 -2.49 -24.87
CA LEU A 164 25.26 -3.33 -25.95
C LEU A 164 25.44 -2.51 -27.24
N ILE A 165 24.48 -1.65 -27.57
CA ILE A 165 24.60 -0.71 -28.70
C ILE A 165 25.77 0.26 -28.49
N PHE A 166 25.90 0.84 -27.29
CA PHE A 166 26.98 1.77 -26.98
C PHE A 166 28.37 1.11 -27.10
N SER A 167 28.53 -0.10 -26.57
CA SER A 167 29.79 -0.86 -26.69
C SER A 167 30.12 -1.25 -28.13
N LEU A 168 29.11 -1.61 -28.93
CA LEU A 168 29.26 -1.82 -30.39
C LEU A 168 29.70 -0.54 -31.11
N LEU A 169 29.12 0.61 -30.77
CA LEU A 169 29.50 1.90 -31.35
C LEU A 169 30.94 2.27 -31.02
N VAL A 170 31.35 2.14 -29.75
CA VAL A 170 32.74 2.39 -29.32
C VAL A 170 33.72 1.48 -30.06
N TRP A 171 33.39 0.20 -30.20
CA TRP A 171 34.21 -0.75 -30.95
C TRP A 171 34.32 -0.37 -32.44
N ALA A 172 33.19 -0.03 -33.08
CA ALA A 172 33.16 0.40 -34.47
C ALA A 172 34.01 1.67 -34.70
N PHE A 173 33.88 2.67 -33.83
CA PHE A 173 34.69 3.90 -33.88
C PHE A 173 36.19 3.63 -33.68
N SER A 174 36.54 2.72 -32.76
CA SER A 174 37.95 2.36 -32.51
C SER A 174 38.62 1.69 -33.72
N ASN A 175 37.88 0.88 -34.48
CA ASN A 175 38.38 0.25 -35.71
C ASN A 175 38.40 1.22 -36.90
N LEU A 176 37.50 2.21 -36.92
CA LEU A 176 37.47 3.25 -37.96
C LEU A 176 38.59 4.29 -37.81
N SER A 177 39.13 4.50 -36.61
CA SER A 177 40.25 5.44 -36.39
C SER A 177 41.64 4.84 -36.63
N LEU A 178 41.72 3.54 -36.92
CA LEU A 178 42.97 2.78 -37.10
C LEU A 178 43.20 2.30 -38.55
N GLY A 179 42.31 2.67 -39.48
CA GLY A 179 42.47 2.46 -40.94
C GLY A 179 42.63 3.79 -41.66
#